data_AF-A0A377A4S6-F1
#
_entry.id   AF-A0A377A4S6-F1
#
_cell.length_a   1.000
_cell.length_b   1.000
_cell.length_c   1.000
_cell.angle_alpha   90.00
_cell.angle_beta   90.00
_cell.angle_gamma   90.00
#
_symmetry.space_group_name_H-M   'P 1'
#
loop_
_entity.id
_entity.type
_entity.pdbx_description
1 polymer ?
#
loop_
_entity_poly.entity_id
_entity_poly.type
_entity_poly.pdbx_seq_one_letter_code
_entity_poly.pdbx_strand_id
1 'polypeptide(L)'
;MYCADNGRWYETPVDWYGLARAARQTSWHQSALYFKRNVLLSCYIPHPLLSRQDFSALALDWFVFGNAFLELRSNMLGEPLKLRHALAKYMRRGSDLESWWYVQDGKDAFQFRPGKVCHLMNPDINQEIYGMPEYLGALLSASLSHSADMFRKLYYDNGSHAGCIIYIGAAQVNRESMDSLKETLQGARGGGAFKNVLIHAPNGGKEGVQILPFQQITAKDEFMNVKAASRDDVLAAHRVPPQLMGAMPGEKSAFGDVEKAARVYAINELMPVMEAMKHINDWLGEEVIRFNPYALLDTPPTS
;
A
#
# COMPACT_ATOMS: atom_id res chain seq x y z
N MET A 1 -11.23 11.59 12.87
CA MET A 1 -9.99 12.06 12.23
C MET A 1 -10.33 13.38 11.55
N TYR A 2 -9.77 14.53 11.94
CA TYR A 2 -10.10 15.82 11.31
C TYR A 2 -8.87 16.35 10.56
N CYS A 3 -9.09 17.03 9.44
CA CYS A 3 -8.01 17.63 8.66
C CYS A 3 -7.57 18.93 9.35
N ALA A 4 -6.32 18.99 9.82
CA ALA A 4 -5.81 20.18 10.47
C ALA A 4 -5.56 21.30 9.45
N ASP A 5 -6.04 22.50 9.74
CA ASP A 5 -5.78 23.69 8.93
C ASP A 5 -4.50 24.39 9.40
N ASN A 6 -3.55 24.61 8.50
CA ASN A 6 -2.30 25.33 8.80
C ASN A 6 -2.36 26.83 8.43
N GLY A 7 -3.54 27.33 8.03
CA GLY A 7 -3.80 28.70 7.60
C GLY A 7 -3.58 28.95 6.10
N ARG A 8 -2.99 28.00 5.37
CA ARG A 8 -2.88 28.03 3.90
C ARG A 8 -3.66 26.89 3.24
N TRP A 9 -3.58 25.71 3.82
CA TRP A 9 -4.31 24.52 3.37
C TRP A 9 -4.57 23.55 4.52
N TYR A 10 -5.52 22.65 4.28
CA TYR A 10 -5.80 21.51 5.14
C TYR A 10 -4.79 20.40 4.90
N GLU A 11 -4.17 19.91 5.97
CA GLU A 11 -3.36 18.69 5.95
C GLU A 11 -4.23 17.45 5.69
N THR A 12 -3.58 16.39 5.18
CA THR A 12 -4.27 15.16 4.80
C THR A 12 -4.80 14.42 6.04
N PRO A 13 -5.93 13.71 5.94
CA PRO A 13 -6.55 13.05 7.09
C PRO A 13 -5.66 11.94 7.69
N VAL A 14 -4.80 11.35 6.87
CA VAL A 14 -3.77 10.37 7.26
C VAL A 14 -2.46 10.65 6.52
N ASP A 15 -1.38 9.98 6.93
CA ASP A 15 -0.10 10.03 6.23
C ASP A 15 -0.19 9.40 4.83
N TRP A 16 -0.36 10.23 3.80
CA TRP A 16 -0.34 9.79 2.40
C TRP A 16 1.03 9.28 1.93
N TYR A 17 2.14 9.70 2.54
CA TYR A 17 3.44 9.07 2.27
C TYR A 17 3.46 7.64 2.80
N GLY A 18 2.88 7.42 3.98
CA GLY A 18 2.62 6.12 4.58
C GLY A 18 1.77 5.22 3.68
N LEU A 19 0.62 5.72 3.21
CA LEU A 19 -0.23 4.97 2.27
C LEU A 19 0.49 4.59 0.98
N ALA A 20 1.26 5.52 0.39
CA ALA A 20 2.01 5.25 -0.82
C ALA A 20 3.09 4.16 -0.64
N ARG A 21 3.69 4.06 0.55
CA ARG A 21 4.60 2.96 0.91
C ARG A 21 3.81 1.67 1.13
N ALA A 22 2.73 1.74 1.92
CA ALA A 22 1.89 0.59 2.27
C ALA A 22 1.34 -0.14 1.03
N ALA A 23 0.96 0.61 -0.02
CA ALA A 23 0.49 0.09 -1.30
C ALA A 23 1.41 -0.96 -1.97
N ARG A 24 2.69 -1.04 -1.55
CA ARG A 24 3.70 -1.97 -2.08
C ARG A 24 4.34 -2.85 -1.00
N GLN A 25 3.81 -2.86 0.22
CA GLN A 25 4.40 -3.63 1.33
C GLN A 25 4.11 -5.13 1.25
N THR A 26 2.96 -5.52 0.71
CA THR A 26 2.61 -6.95 0.55
C THR A 26 2.14 -7.25 -0.86
N SER A 27 2.43 -8.47 -1.32
CA SER A 27 2.05 -8.95 -2.65
C SER A 27 0.53 -8.93 -2.86
N TRP A 28 -0.26 -9.33 -1.86
CA TRP A 28 -1.72 -9.37 -1.96
C TRP A 28 -2.35 -7.98 -2.06
N HIS A 29 -1.89 -7.05 -1.23
CA HIS A 29 -2.39 -5.67 -1.25
C HIS A 29 -2.02 -4.97 -2.58
N GLN A 30 -0.76 -5.08 -3.00
CA GLN A 30 -0.28 -4.51 -4.25
C GLN A 30 -0.97 -5.13 -5.47
N SER A 31 -1.12 -6.46 -5.50
CA SER A 31 -1.78 -7.19 -6.58
C SER A 31 -3.23 -6.75 -6.74
N ALA A 32 -3.98 -6.64 -5.63
CA ALA A 32 -5.36 -6.19 -5.66
C ALA A 32 -5.49 -4.79 -6.26
N LEU A 33 -4.69 -3.82 -5.82
CA LEU A 33 -4.72 -2.45 -6.32
C LEU A 33 -4.46 -2.38 -7.84
N TYR A 34 -3.43 -3.08 -8.32
CA TYR A 34 -3.12 -3.09 -9.75
C TYR A 34 -4.10 -3.90 -10.58
N PHE A 35 -4.66 -4.98 -10.04
CA PHE A 35 -5.73 -5.73 -10.69
C PHE A 35 -6.95 -4.84 -10.91
N LYS A 36 -7.44 -4.15 -9.85
CA LYS A 36 -8.58 -3.22 -9.95
C LYS A 36 -8.35 -2.16 -11.03
N ARG A 37 -7.17 -1.53 -11.03
CA ARG A 37 -6.76 -0.56 -12.06
C ARG A 37 -6.78 -1.16 -13.47
N ASN A 38 -6.21 -2.35 -13.65
CA ASN A 38 -6.09 -2.97 -14.97
C ASN A 38 -7.44 -3.39 -15.54
N VAL A 39 -8.33 -3.93 -14.71
CA VAL A 39 -9.70 -4.28 -15.13
C VAL A 39 -10.51 -3.03 -15.47
N LEU A 40 -10.36 -1.95 -14.70
CA LEU A 40 -10.99 -0.68 -15.05
C LEU A 40 -10.47 -0.12 -16.38
N LEU A 41 -9.16 -0.22 -16.60
CA LEU A 41 -8.55 0.20 -17.85
C LEU A 41 -8.99 -0.64 -19.04
N SER A 42 -9.26 -1.94 -18.89
CA SER A 42 -9.73 -2.76 -20.02
C SER A 42 -11.07 -2.28 -20.57
N CYS A 43 -11.84 -1.58 -19.74
CA CYS A 43 -13.14 -1.03 -20.11
C CYS A 43 -13.06 0.43 -20.56
N TYR A 44 -12.04 1.19 -20.18
CA TYR A 44 -11.93 2.62 -20.49
C TYR A 44 -11.77 2.89 -21.99
N ILE A 45 -12.53 3.87 -22.49
CA ILE A 45 -12.47 4.38 -23.86
C ILE A 45 -11.69 5.71 -23.85
N PRO A 46 -10.49 5.79 -24.42
CA PRO A 46 -9.66 7.00 -24.38
C PRO A 46 -10.33 8.20 -25.05
N HIS A 47 -10.02 9.39 -24.54
CA HIS A 47 -10.50 10.66 -25.06
C HIS A 47 -9.32 11.56 -25.47
N PRO A 48 -9.44 12.43 -26.48
CA PRO A 48 -8.37 13.38 -26.82
C PRO A 48 -7.89 14.22 -25.62
N LEU A 49 -8.81 14.61 -24.72
CA LEU A 49 -8.48 15.36 -23.51
C LEU A 49 -7.86 14.49 -22.39
N LEU A 50 -8.13 13.18 -22.36
CA LEU A 50 -7.65 12.28 -21.31
C LEU A 50 -7.16 10.96 -21.90
N SER A 51 -5.84 10.81 -21.91
CA SER A 51 -5.21 9.61 -22.44
C SER A 51 -5.45 8.40 -21.52
N ARG A 52 -5.34 7.19 -22.08
CA ARG A 52 -5.37 5.94 -21.30
C ARG A 52 -4.31 5.93 -20.19
N GLN A 53 -3.14 6.50 -20.45
CA GLN A 53 -2.05 6.57 -19.47
C GLN A 53 -2.37 7.51 -18.31
N ASP A 54 -2.91 8.70 -18.61
CA ASP A 54 -3.31 9.68 -17.60
C ASP A 54 -4.47 9.13 -16.76
N PHE A 55 -5.46 8.48 -17.40
CA PHE A 55 -6.56 7.80 -16.70
C PHE A 55 -6.07 6.62 -15.85
N SER A 56 -5.07 5.85 -16.32
CA SER A 56 -4.44 4.79 -15.53
C SER A 56 -3.83 5.31 -14.23
N ALA A 57 -3.17 6.47 -14.28
CA ALA A 57 -2.57 7.10 -13.12
C ALA A 57 -3.65 7.63 -12.15
N LEU A 58 -4.70 8.27 -12.70
CA LEU A 58 -5.86 8.73 -11.96
C LEU A 58 -6.56 7.59 -11.19
N ALA A 59 -6.83 6.48 -11.88
CA ALA A 59 -7.48 5.31 -11.29
C ALA A 59 -6.62 4.69 -10.19
N LEU A 60 -5.30 4.65 -10.36
CA LEU A 60 -4.41 4.15 -9.31
C LEU A 60 -4.44 5.03 -8.06
N ASP A 61 -4.41 6.36 -8.24
CA ASP A 61 -4.51 7.29 -7.11
C ASP A 61 -5.84 7.15 -6.37
N TRP A 62 -6.95 6.99 -7.11
CA TRP A 62 -8.25 6.68 -6.52
C TRP A 62 -8.20 5.43 -5.64
N PHE A 63 -7.67 4.32 -6.16
CA PHE A 63 -7.62 3.08 -5.40
C PHE A 63 -6.67 3.15 -4.21
N VAL A 64 -5.57 3.90 -4.27
CA VAL A 64 -4.56 4.00 -3.20
C VAL A 64 -4.96 5.02 -2.12
N PHE A 65 -5.48 6.18 -2.52
CA PHE A 65 -5.72 7.29 -1.59
C PHE A 65 -7.20 7.53 -1.31
N GLY A 66 -8.12 6.93 -2.06
CA GLY A 66 -9.52 7.36 -2.09
C GLY A 66 -9.70 8.77 -2.68
N ASN A 67 -8.66 9.29 -3.34
CA ASN A 67 -8.59 10.65 -3.86
C ASN A 67 -7.86 10.62 -5.20
N ALA A 68 -8.40 11.31 -6.20
CA ALA A 68 -7.77 11.43 -7.50
C ALA A 68 -8.01 12.82 -8.08
N PHE A 69 -7.02 13.37 -8.79
CA PHE A 69 -7.06 14.76 -9.24
C PHE A 69 -6.69 14.91 -10.71
N LEU A 70 -7.47 15.72 -11.41
CA LEU A 70 -7.18 16.17 -12.77
C LEU A 70 -7.11 17.69 -12.81
N GLU A 71 -6.05 18.20 -13.42
CA GLU A 71 -5.93 19.61 -13.77
C GLU A 71 -6.36 19.84 -15.21
N LEU A 72 -7.34 20.71 -15.43
CA LEU A 72 -7.73 21.19 -16.75
C LEU A 72 -6.74 22.25 -17.23
N ARG A 73 -5.96 21.89 -18.25
CA ARG A 73 -5.13 22.82 -19.01
C ARG A 73 -5.96 23.40 -20.14
N SER A 74 -5.92 24.72 -20.28
CA SER A 74 -6.60 25.47 -21.34
C SER A 74 -5.60 26.07 -22.33
N ASN A 75 -6.02 26.22 -23.58
CA ASN A 75 -5.25 26.96 -24.60
C ASN A 75 -5.33 28.49 -24.35
N MET A 76 -4.70 29.29 -25.22
CA MET A 76 -4.71 30.75 -25.12
C MET A 76 -6.12 31.38 -25.26
N LEU A 77 -7.05 30.67 -25.91
CA LEU A 77 -8.45 31.08 -26.08
C LEU A 77 -9.35 30.64 -24.90
N GLY A 78 -8.79 29.90 -23.93
CA GLY A 78 -9.50 29.42 -22.76
C GLY A 78 -10.15 28.04 -22.92
N GLU A 79 -10.12 27.46 -24.11
CA GLU A 79 -10.73 26.16 -24.42
C GLU A 79 -9.97 25.00 -23.75
N PRO A 80 -10.66 23.91 -23.37
CA PRO A 80 -10.04 22.68 -22.88
C PRO A 80 -8.98 22.13 -23.85
N LEU A 81 -7.74 22.00 -23.38
CA LEU A 81 -6.63 21.43 -24.15
C LEU A 81 -6.30 20.01 -23.70
N LYS A 82 -6.18 19.80 -22.38
CA LYS A 82 -5.81 18.50 -21.81
C LYS A 82 -6.19 18.43 -20.34
N LEU A 83 -6.64 17.25 -19.90
CA LEU A 83 -6.74 16.87 -18.50
C LEU A 83 -5.43 16.20 -18.09
N ARG A 84 -4.69 16.83 -17.17
CA ARG A 84 -3.42 16.32 -16.65
C ARG A 84 -3.64 15.72 -15.27
N HIS A 85 -3.17 14.49 -15.08
CA HIS A 85 -3.13 13.87 -13.76
C HIS A 85 -2.22 14.66 -12.81
N ALA A 86 -2.77 15.01 -11.64
CA ALA A 86 -2.02 15.56 -10.52
C ALA A 86 -1.95 14.49 -9.43
N LEU A 87 -0.73 14.16 -9.00
CA LEU A 87 -0.48 13.10 -8.01
C LEU A 87 -1.18 13.43 -6.69
N ALA A 88 -2.17 12.61 -6.32
CA ALA A 88 -3.00 12.80 -5.14
C ALA A 88 -2.14 12.99 -3.89
N LYS A 89 -1.09 12.19 -3.72
CA LYS A 89 -0.10 12.29 -2.62
C LYS A 89 0.34 13.73 -2.27
N TYR A 90 0.44 14.61 -3.26
CA TYR A 90 0.96 15.97 -3.11
C TYR A 90 -0.11 17.06 -3.13
N MET A 91 -1.38 16.71 -3.35
CA MET A 91 -2.47 17.68 -3.42
C MET A 91 -2.90 18.12 -2.02
N ARG A 92 -3.19 19.41 -1.85
CA ARG A 92 -3.74 19.99 -0.62
C ARG A 92 -4.88 20.94 -0.92
N ARG A 93 -6.00 20.81 -0.20
CA ARG A 93 -7.16 21.70 -0.29
C ARG A 93 -6.85 22.99 0.48
N GLY A 94 -6.98 24.15 -0.16
CA GLY A 94 -6.80 25.44 0.48
C GLY A 94 -7.75 25.65 1.67
N SER A 95 -7.35 26.47 2.62
CA SER A 95 -8.18 26.83 3.80
C SER A 95 -9.46 27.58 3.39
N ASP A 96 -9.46 28.17 2.20
CA ASP A 96 -10.63 28.78 1.56
C ASP A 96 -11.65 27.75 1.03
N LEU A 97 -11.35 26.45 1.12
CA LEU A 97 -12.16 25.36 0.57
C LEU A 97 -12.45 25.51 -0.93
N GLU A 98 -11.63 26.24 -1.68
CA GLU A 98 -11.79 26.44 -3.13
C GLU A 98 -10.48 26.17 -3.87
N SER A 99 -9.37 26.66 -3.33
CA SER A 99 -8.05 26.55 -3.91
C SER A 99 -7.48 25.13 -3.78
N TRP A 100 -6.56 24.79 -4.68
CA TRP A 100 -5.75 23.59 -4.61
C TRP A 100 -4.27 23.95 -4.65
N TRP A 101 -3.49 23.24 -3.86
CA TRP A 101 -2.04 23.38 -3.77
C TRP A 101 -1.36 22.06 -4.09
N TYR A 102 -0.20 22.14 -4.73
CA TYR A 102 0.71 21.03 -4.95
C TYR A 102 1.94 21.23 -4.06
N VAL A 103 2.12 20.33 -3.08
CA VAL A 103 3.12 20.47 -2.02
C VAL A 103 4.07 19.26 -2.07
N GLN A 104 5.35 19.52 -2.26
CA GLN A 104 6.41 18.52 -2.22
C GLN A 104 7.52 18.95 -1.27
N ASP A 105 8.04 18.01 -0.50
CA ASP A 105 9.15 18.28 0.41
C ASP A 105 10.35 18.86 -0.37
N GLY A 106 10.89 19.97 0.12
CA GLY A 106 12.04 20.64 -0.49
C GLY A 106 11.73 21.45 -1.76
N LYS A 107 10.45 21.67 -2.10
CA LYS A 107 10.05 22.56 -3.20
C LYS A 107 9.03 23.58 -2.73
N ASP A 108 8.98 24.72 -3.42
CA ASP A 108 7.94 25.71 -3.19
C ASP A 108 6.55 25.14 -3.51
N ALA A 109 5.60 25.46 -2.64
CA ALA A 109 4.21 25.07 -2.84
C ALA A 109 3.64 25.81 -4.06
N PHE A 110 3.07 25.04 -5.00
CA PHE A 110 2.47 25.57 -6.21
C PHE A 110 0.94 25.64 -6.07
N GLN A 111 0.35 26.82 -6.24
CA GLN A 111 -1.10 26.98 -6.26
C GLN A 111 -1.65 26.77 -7.67
N PHE A 112 -2.66 25.92 -7.81
CA PHE A 112 -3.38 25.77 -9.07
C PHE A 112 -4.31 26.96 -9.31
N ARG A 113 -4.65 27.21 -10.57
CA ARG A 113 -5.66 28.20 -10.92
C ARG A 113 -7.01 27.78 -10.33
N PRO A 114 -7.77 28.70 -9.68
CA PRO A 114 -9.09 28.39 -9.16
C PRO A 114 -10.02 27.76 -10.21
N GLY A 115 -10.82 26.77 -9.81
CA GLY A 115 -11.75 26.07 -10.68
C GLY A 115 -11.13 25.18 -11.76
N LYS A 116 -9.79 25.03 -11.81
CA LYS A 116 -9.10 24.20 -12.83
C LYS A 116 -8.69 22.82 -12.35
N VAL A 117 -9.05 22.43 -11.12
CA VAL A 117 -8.78 21.10 -10.59
C VAL A 117 -10.08 20.40 -10.28
N CYS A 118 -10.27 19.22 -10.86
CA CYS A 118 -11.29 18.26 -10.47
C CYS A 118 -10.73 17.39 -9.36
N HIS A 119 -11.47 17.28 -8.26
CA HIS A 119 -11.16 16.36 -7.17
C HIS A 119 -12.24 15.28 -7.14
N LEU A 120 -11.84 14.08 -7.54
CA LEU A 120 -12.64 12.90 -7.34
C LEU A 120 -12.31 12.36 -5.94
N MET A 121 -13.31 12.30 -5.05
CA MET A 121 -13.14 11.75 -3.69
C MET A 121 -14.08 10.58 -3.36
N ASN A 122 -13.56 9.56 -2.68
CA ASN A 122 -14.37 8.49 -2.11
C ASN A 122 -14.84 8.93 -0.72
N PRO A 123 -16.14 9.14 -0.49
CA PRO A 123 -16.63 9.79 0.72
C PRO A 123 -16.11 9.16 2.02
N ASP A 124 -15.84 10.01 3.01
CA ASP A 124 -15.40 9.61 4.34
C ASP A 124 -16.41 10.09 5.40
N ILE A 125 -16.53 9.33 6.48
CA ILE A 125 -17.47 9.62 7.57
C ILE A 125 -16.94 10.67 8.55
N ASN A 126 -15.64 10.96 8.52
CA ASN A 126 -15.00 11.82 9.51
C ASN A 126 -14.89 13.28 9.06
N GLN A 127 -14.89 13.53 7.74
CA GLN A 127 -14.70 14.86 7.14
C GLN A 127 -15.09 14.87 5.66
N GLU A 128 -15.29 16.08 5.11
CA GLU A 128 -15.81 16.30 3.74
C GLU A 128 -14.77 16.92 2.78
N ILE A 129 -13.52 17.05 3.22
CA ILE A 129 -12.43 17.74 2.50
C ILE A 129 -11.67 16.78 1.56
N TYR A 130 -11.45 15.55 2.02
CA TYR A 130 -10.76 14.48 1.29
C TYR A 130 -11.57 13.20 1.31
N GLY A 131 -11.29 12.31 0.38
CA GLY A 131 -11.79 10.94 0.44
C GLY A 131 -10.87 10.01 1.24
N MET A 132 -11.30 8.75 1.41
CA MET A 132 -10.51 7.72 2.08
C MET A 132 -10.55 6.38 1.32
N PRO A 133 -9.44 5.61 1.31
CA PRO A 133 -9.44 4.31 0.66
C PRO A 133 -10.17 3.27 1.53
N GLU A 134 -10.90 2.36 0.90
CA GLU A 134 -11.70 1.35 1.62
C GLU A 134 -10.86 0.35 2.43
N TYR A 135 -9.59 0.18 2.08
CA TYR A 135 -8.72 -0.85 2.67
C TYR A 135 -8.04 -0.45 3.98
N LEU A 136 -8.31 0.74 4.53
CA LEU A 136 -7.63 1.24 5.74
C LEU A 136 -7.66 0.24 6.90
N GLY A 137 -8.78 -0.47 7.08
CA GLY A 137 -8.93 -1.48 8.13
C GLY A 137 -7.95 -2.65 8.00
N ALA A 138 -7.49 -2.96 6.79
CA ALA A 138 -6.52 -4.04 6.53
C ALA A 138 -5.06 -3.56 6.52
N LEU A 139 -4.77 -2.28 6.78
CA LEU A 139 -3.39 -1.78 6.81
C LEU A 139 -2.54 -2.44 7.89
N LEU A 140 -3.13 -2.75 9.05
CA LEU A 140 -2.45 -3.49 10.11
C LEU A 140 -2.09 -4.91 9.66
N SER A 141 -3.02 -5.61 9.03
CA SER A 141 -2.79 -6.95 8.48
C SER A 141 -1.73 -6.93 7.36
N ALA A 142 -1.77 -5.93 6.47
CA ALA A 142 -0.72 -5.73 5.46
C ALA A 142 0.66 -5.48 6.12
N SER A 143 0.74 -4.60 7.11
CA SER A 143 1.98 -4.29 7.84
C SER A 143 2.52 -5.52 8.58
N LEU A 144 1.65 -6.30 9.21
CA LEU A 144 2.00 -7.52 9.93
C LEU A 144 2.53 -8.60 8.96
N SER A 145 1.86 -8.80 7.83
CA SER A 145 2.34 -9.69 6.76
C SER A 145 3.70 -9.25 6.22
N HIS A 146 3.90 -7.95 6.01
CA HIS A 146 5.19 -7.40 5.56
C HIS A 146 6.30 -7.66 6.58
N SER A 147 6.01 -7.45 7.87
CA SER A 147 6.96 -7.71 8.96
C SER A 147 7.34 -9.19 9.03
N ALA A 148 6.39 -10.10 8.83
CA ALA A 148 6.67 -11.54 8.76
C ALA A 148 7.57 -11.90 7.57
N ASP A 149 7.36 -11.30 6.39
CA ASP A 149 8.22 -11.51 5.23
C ASP A 149 9.64 -10.99 5.46
N MET A 150 9.77 -9.79 6.03
CA MET A 150 11.07 -9.20 6.39
C MET A 150 11.80 -10.06 7.41
N PHE A 151 11.11 -10.53 8.45
CA PHE A 151 11.69 -11.44 9.43
C PHE A 151 12.21 -12.71 8.76
N ARG A 152 11.41 -13.36 7.91
CA ARG A 152 11.80 -14.59 7.20
C ARG A 152 13.02 -14.36 6.30
N LYS A 153 13.07 -13.23 5.58
CA LYS A 153 14.22 -12.88 4.74
C LYS A 153 15.48 -12.71 5.57
N LEU A 154 15.40 -11.94 6.65
CA LEU A 154 16.54 -11.67 7.53
C LEU A 154 16.98 -12.93 8.30
N TYR A 155 16.03 -13.80 8.68
CA TYR A 155 16.32 -15.09 9.30
C TYR A 155 17.08 -16.00 8.33
N TYR A 156 16.66 -16.05 7.06
CA TYR A 156 17.37 -16.80 6.02
C TYR A 156 18.77 -16.23 5.75
N ASP A 157 18.89 -14.91 5.59
CA ASP A 157 20.16 -14.24 5.32
C ASP A 157 21.18 -14.42 6.46
N ASN A 158 20.70 -14.57 7.70
CA ASN A 158 21.53 -14.82 8.89
C ASN A 158 21.76 -16.31 9.17
N GLY A 159 21.60 -17.18 8.17
CA GLY A 159 21.90 -18.61 8.29
C GLY A 159 20.94 -19.39 9.20
N SER A 160 19.68 -18.95 9.32
CA SER A 160 18.66 -19.55 10.19
C SER A 160 18.94 -19.41 11.70
N HIS A 161 19.62 -18.33 12.10
CA HIS A 161 19.86 -18.02 13.51
C HIS A 161 19.17 -16.72 13.92
N ALA A 162 18.41 -16.77 15.03
CA ALA A 162 17.68 -15.62 15.58
C ALA A 162 18.52 -14.78 16.58
N GLY A 163 19.85 -14.89 16.53
CA GLY A 163 20.76 -14.32 17.52
C GLY A 163 20.97 -15.23 18.74
N CYS A 164 21.91 -14.86 19.60
CA CYS A 164 22.23 -15.60 20.84
C CYS A 164 22.65 -14.67 21.99
N ILE A 165 22.55 -15.17 23.22
CA ILE A 165 23.16 -14.57 24.39
C ILE A 165 24.52 -15.25 24.59
N ILE A 166 25.61 -14.48 24.59
CA ILE A 166 26.94 -14.98 24.93
C ILE A 166 27.23 -14.54 26.36
N TYR A 167 27.36 -15.53 27.24
CA TYR A 167 27.67 -15.34 28.65
C TYR A 167 29.14 -15.69 28.89
N ILE A 168 29.90 -14.77 29.48
CA ILE A 168 31.31 -14.98 29.80
C ILE A 168 31.47 -14.90 31.32
N GLY A 169 31.73 -16.06 31.93
CA GLY A 169 31.89 -16.24 33.37
C GLY A 169 33.36 -16.26 33.85
N ALA A 170 34.31 -16.31 32.91
CA ALA A 170 35.74 -16.43 33.21
C ALA A 170 36.27 -15.23 34.02
N ALA A 171 37.07 -15.54 35.05
CA ALA A 171 37.64 -14.55 35.98
C ALA A 171 38.65 -13.59 35.33
N GLN A 172 39.34 -14.06 34.29
CA GLN A 172 40.27 -13.27 33.50
C GLN A 172 39.95 -13.43 32.02
N VAL A 173 39.60 -12.33 31.38
CA VAL A 173 39.42 -12.26 29.92
C VAL A 173 40.35 -11.17 29.40
N ASN A 174 41.20 -11.50 28.43
CA ASN A 174 42.05 -10.51 27.79
C ASN A 174 41.18 -9.47 27.07
N ARG A 175 41.50 -8.18 27.24
CA ARG A 175 40.78 -7.05 26.63
C ARG A 175 40.77 -7.15 25.11
N GLU A 176 41.86 -7.56 24.50
CA GLU A 176 41.96 -7.75 23.04
C GLU A 176 41.00 -8.84 22.54
N SER A 177 40.86 -9.94 23.28
CA SER A 177 39.92 -11.02 22.94
C SER A 177 38.47 -10.58 23.09
N MET A 178 38.16 -9.75 24.09
CA MET A 178 36.82 -9.16 24.25
C MET A 178 36.47 -8.20 23.12
N ASP A 179 37.42 -7.40 22.68
CA ASP A 179 37.19 -6.43 21.61
C ASP A 179 37.08 -7.13 20.24
N SER A 180 37.90 -8.16 19.97
CA SER A 180 37.75 -9.03 18.79
C SER A 180 36.41 -9.78 18.78
N LEU A 181 35.94 -10.26 19.94
CA LEU A 181 34.63 -10.90 20.05
C LEU A 181 33.50 -9.91 19.78
N LYS A 182 33.56 -8.69 20.33
CA LYS A 182 32.57 -7.64 20.03
C LYS A 182 32.56 -7.29 18.56
N GLU A 183 33.73 -7.15 17.93
CA GLU A 183 33.85 -6.86 16.50
C GLU A 183 33.27 -7.99 15.65
N THR A 184 33.55 -9.25 15.99
CA THR A 184 32.98 -10.42 15.33
C THR A 184 31.45 -10.47 15.48
N LEU A 185 30.92 -10.16 16.66
CA LEU A 185 29.47 -10.12 16.90
C LEU A 185 28.78 -8.95 16.22
N GLN A 186 29.47 -7.83 16.05
CA GLN A 186 28.99 -6.69 15.27
C GLN A 186 29.06 -6.97 13.77
N GLY A 187 30.10 -7.65 13.29
CA GLY A 187 30.27 -8.05 11.89
C GLY A 187 29.32 -9.18 11.46
N ALA A 188 29.00 -10.12 12.36
CA ALA A 188 28.00 -11.17 12.14
C ALA A 188 26.55 -10.65 12.17
N ARG A 189 26.36 -9.34 12.43
CA ARG A 189 25.05 -8.67 12.48
C ARG A 189 24.56 -8.38 11.05
N GLY A 190 24.25 -9.41 10.28
CA GLY A 190 23.69 -9.26 8.94
C GLY A 190 22.39 -8.44 8.96
N GLY A 191 22.41 -7.24 8.40
CA GLY A 191 21.23 -6.40 8.13
C GLY A 191 20.42 -5.90 9.34
N GLY A 192 20.84 -6.16 10.59
CA GLY A 192 20.28 -5.52 11.79
C GLY A 192 19.02 -6.15 12.41
N ALA A 193 18.58 -7.33 11.98
CA ALA A 193 17.33 -7.93 12.45
C ALA A 193 17.41 -8.57 13.85
N PHE A 194 18.54 -9.22 14.15
CA PHE A 194 18.74 -9.98 15.39
C PHE A 194 19.83 -9.34 16.23
N LYS A 195 19.58 -9.23 17.54
CA LYS A 195 20.53 -8.65 18.48
C LYS A 195 21.18 -9.77 19.28
N ASN A 196 22.49 -9.96 19.10
CA ASN A 196 23.28 -10.74 20.04
C ASN A 196 23.45 -9.94 21.33
N VAL A 197 23.32 -10.60 22.47
CA VAL A 197 23.52 -9.97 23.78
C VAL A 197 24.76 -10.57 24.42
N LEU A 198 25.73 -9.73 24.75
CA LEU A 198 26.95 -10.14 25.43
C LEU A 198 26.82 -9.79 26.92
N ILE A 199 26.88 -10.80 27.79
CA ILE A 199 26.87 -10.64 29.25
C ILE A 199 28.23 -11.07 29.78
N HIS A 200 28.98 -10.13 30.35
CA HIS A 200 30.24 -10.40 31.02
C HIS A 200 30.05 -10.33 32.53
N ALA A 201 30.17 -11.48 33.19
CA ALA A 201 29.96 -11.64 34.63
C ALA A 201 31.15 -12.43 35.24
N PRO A 202 32.27 -11.75 35.53
CA PRO A 202 33.46 -12.41 36.06
C PRO A 202 33.16 -13.13 37.38
N ASN A 203 33.60 -14.38 37.51
CA ASN A 203 33.30 -15.30 38.62
C ASN A 203 31.82 -15.72 38.75
N GLY A 204 31.01 -15.50 37.72
CA GLY A 204 29.55 -15.69 37.78
C GLY A 204 29.02 -17.07 37.36
N GLY A 205 29.85 -18.06 36.99
CA GLY A 205 29.32 -19.36 36.51
C GLY A 205 30.35 -20.48 36.36
N LYS A 206 29.84 -21.73 36.25
CA LYS A 206 30.64 -22.97 36.22
C LYS A 206 31.46 -23.19 34.93
N GLU A 207 31.13 -22.52 33.83
CA GLU A 207 31.87 -22.60 32.55
C GLU A 207 32.37 -21.21 32.12
N GLY A 208 33.55 -21.17 31.48
CA GLY A 208 34.22 -19.91 31.12
C GLY A 208 33.48 -19.06 30.08
N VAL A 209 32.88 -19.69 29.06
CA VAL A 209 32.05 -19.05 28.03
C VAL A 209 30.88 -19.95 27.69
N GLN A 210 29.67 -19.40 27.64
CA GLN A 210 28.45 -20.10 27.28
C GLN A 210 27.72 -19.35 26.16
N ILE A 211 27.25 -20.09 25.16
CA ILE A 211 26.33 -19.57 24.15
C ILE A 211 24.95 -20.08 24.51
N LEU A 212 24.11 -19.18 25.01
CA LEU A 212 22.71 -19.43 25.30
C LEU A 212 21.91 -19.00 24.07
N PRO A 213 21.41 -19.92 23.24
CA PRO A 213 20.53 -19.54 22.16
C PRO A 213 19.28 -18.89 22.76
N PHE A 214 18.76 -17.83 22.14
CA PHE A 214 17.37 -17.49 22.41
C PHE A 214 16.55 -18.75 22.12
N GLN A 215 15.62 -19.12 23.01
CA GLN A 215 14.73 -20.24 22.72
C GLN A 215 14.20 -20.02 21.31
N GLN A 216 14.49 -20.96 20.41
CA GLN A 216 13.91 -20.97 19.08
C GLN A 216 12.42 -21.18 19.35
N ILE A 217 11.69 -20.07 19.49
CA ILE A 217 10.25 -20.08 19.49
C ILE A 217 9.86 -20.93 18.28
N THR A 218 8.82 -21.75 18.42
CA THR A 218 8.15 -22.49 17.35
C THR A 218 7.51 -21.53 16.32
N ALA A 219 8.18 -20.39 16.06
CA ALA A 219 7.75 -19.22 15.34
C ALA A 219 7.48 -19.52 13.87
N LYS A 220 8.07 -20.60 13.32
CA LYS A 220 7.81 -21.03 11.96
C LYS A 220 6.31 -21.27 11.71
N ASP A 221 5.60 -21.86 12.67
CA ASP A 221 4.17 -22.14 12.56
C ASP A 221 3.33 -20.88 12.81
N GLU A 222 3.74 -20.03 13.75
CA GLU A 222 3.05 -18.75 14.00
C GLU A 222 3.15 -17.77 12.82
N PHE A 223 4.29 -17.68 12.13
CA PHE A 223 4.42 -16.80 10.96
C PHE A 223 3.51 -17.21 9.81
N MET A 224 3.35 -18.52 9.59
CA MET A 224 2.45 -19.02 8.55
C MET A 224 0.99 -18.70 8.89
N ASN A 225 0.59 -18.86 10.17
CA ASN A 225 -0.73 -18.50 10.64
C ASN A 225 -1.00 -16.99 10.53
N VAL A 226 -0.04 -16.16 10.94
CA VAL A 226 -0.11 -14.69 10.79
C VAL A 226 -0.25 -14.29 9.33
N LYS A 227 0.53 -14.90 8.42
CA LYS A 227 0.45 -14.64 6.98
C LYS A 227 -0.90 -15.06 6.39
N ALA A 228 -1.44 -16.20 6.82
CA ALA A 228 -2.74 -16.69 6.35
C ALA A 228 -3.88 -15.76 6.80
N ALA A 229 -3.96 -15.46 8.10
CA ALA A 229 -4.97 -14.54 8.64
C ALA A 229 -4.85 -13.14 8.01
N SER A 230 -3.63 -12.61 7.92
CA SER A 230 -3.39 -11.29 7.34
C SER A 230 -3.74 -11.24 5.85
N ARG A 231 -3.52 -12.33 5.10
CA ARG A 231 -3.95 -12.43 3.71
C ARG A 231 -5.47 -12.34 3.63
N ASP A 232 -6.18 -13.10 4.46
CA ASP A 232 -7.64 -13.18 4.39
C ASP A 232 -8.29 -11.84 4.75
N ASP A 233 -7.73 -11.08 5.71
CA ASP A 233 -8.16 -9.70 6.00
C ASP A 233 -7.95 -8.75 4.80
N VAL A 234 -6.78 -8.83 4.15
CA VAL A 234 -6.46 -8.01 2.97
C VAL A 234 -7.40 -8.37 1.81
N LEU A 235 -7.70 -9.65 1.62
CA LEU A 235 -8.67 -10.12 0.62
C LEU A 235 -10.07 -9.59 0.92
N ALA A 236 -10.52 -9.67 2.17
CA ALA A 236 -11.82 -9.16 2.60
C ALA A 236 -11.94 -7.65 2.37
N ALA A 237 -10.91 -6.88 2.69
CA ALA A 237 -10.90 -5.43 2.49
C ALA A 237 -10.90 -5.03 1.00
N HIS A 238 -10.21 -5.78 0.13
CA HIS A 238 -10.20 -5.46 -1.30
C HIS A 238 -11.39 -6.03 -2.07
N ARG A 239 -12.02 -7.10 -1.58
CA ARG A 239 -13.15 -7.78 -2.25
C ARG A 239 -12.81 -8.25 -3.67
N VAL A 240 -11.53 -8.49 -3.95
CA VAL A 240 -11.08 -9.07 -5.23
C VAL A 240 -11.05 -10.59 -5.09
N PRO A 241 -11.74 -11.35 -5.96
CA PRO A 241 -11.68 -12.80 -5.94
C PRO A 241 -10.23 -13.32 -6.01
N PRO A 242 -9.78 -14.18 -5.08
CA PRO A 242 -8.38 -14.61 -5.01
C PRO A 242 -7.87 -15.25 -6.30
N GLN A 243 -8.71 -16.03 -6.97
CA GLN A 243 -8.40 -16.67 -8.26
C GLN A 243 -8.08 -15.68 -9.39
N LEU A 244 -8.64 -14.46 -9.35
CA LEU A 244 -8.32 -13.41 -10.32
C LEU A 244 -6.97 -12.73 -10.04
N MET A 245 -6.41 -12.95 -8.84
CA MET A 245 -5.09 -12.46 -8.43
C MET A 245 -4.01 -13.53 -8.53
N GLY A 246 -4.29 -14.65 -9.20
CA GLY A 246 -3.35 -15.76 -9.38
C GLY A 246 -3.16 -16.64 -8.15
N ALA A 247 -4.09 -16.60 -7.19
CA ALA A 247 -4.11 -17.57 -6.11
C ALA A 247 -4.30 -18.98 -6.68
N MET A 248 -3.52 -19.95 -6.18
CA MET A 248 -3.79 -21.38 -6.43
C MET A 248 -4.67 -21.95 -5.31
N PRO A 249 -5.60 -22.87 -5.63
CA PRO A 249 -6.39 -23.54 -4.62
C PRO A 249 -5.50 -24.33 -3.65
N GLY A 250 -5.90 -24.42 -2.38
CA GLY A 250 -5.24 -25.31 -1.42
C GLY A 250 -5.55 -26.78 -1.70
N GLU A 251 -4.81 -27.70 -1.07
CA GLU A 251 -4.88 -29.16 -1.32
C GLU A 251 -6.27 -29.80 -1.22
N LYS A 252 -7.23 -29.17 -0.52
CA LYS A 252 -8.59 -29.69 -0.29
C LYS A 252 -9.72 -28.77 -0.78
N SER A 253 -9.40 -27.77 -1.61
CA SER A 253 -10.41 -26.82 -2.10
C SER A 253 -10.18 -26.58 -3.58
N ALA A 254 -11.26 -26.57 -4.37
CA ALA A 254 -11.22 -26.06 -5.74
C ALA A 254 -11.83 -24.66 -5.74
N PHE A 255 -11.21 -23.74 -6.46
CA PHE A 255 -11.89 -22.50 -6.81
C PHE A 255 -13.13 -22.81 -7.65
N GLY A 256 -14.21 -22.08 -7.41
CA GLY A 256 -15.40 -22.16 -8.23
C GLY A 256 -15.16 -21.58 -9.63
N ASP A 257 -16.23 -21.45 -10.40
CA ASP A 257 -16.18 -20.87 -11.74
C ASP A 257 -15.56 -19.46 -11.75
N VAL A 258 -14.47 -19.30 -12.52
CA VAL A 258 -13.70 -18.06 -12.62
C VAL A 258 -14.47 -16.95 -13.31
N GLU A 259 -15.21 -17.28 -14.37
CA GLU A 259 -16.02 -16.31 -15.10
C GLU A 259 -17.17 -15.81 -14.24
N LYS A 260 -17.84 -16.69 -13.49
CA LYS A 260 -18.91 -16.30 -12.56
C LYS A 260 -18.39 -15.34 -11.48
N ALA A 261 -17.23 -15.61 -10.89
CA ALA A 261 -16.63 -14.70 -9.91
C ALA A 261 -16.24 -13.36 -10.52
N ALA A 262 -15.69 -13.36 -11.75
CA ALA A 262 -15.36 -12.14 -12.48
C ALA A 262 -16.60 -11.30 -12.79
N ARG A 263 -17.74 -11.92 -13.14
CA ARG A 263 -19.02 -11.24 -13.36
C ARG A 263 -19.56 -10.61 -12.07
N VAL A 264 -19.53 -11.34 -10.96
CA VAL A 264 -19.96 -10.80 -9.64
C VAL A 264 -19.07 -9.64 -9.20
N TYR A 265 -17.75 -9.77 -9.39
CA TYR A 265 -16.81 -8.68 -9.15
C TYR A 265 -17.10 -7.46 -10.04
N ALA A 266 -17.35 -7.69 -11.35
CA ALA A 266 -17.64 -6.60 -12.27
C ALA A 266 -18.89 -5.81 -11.85
N ILE A 267 -19.97 -6.49 -11.47
CA ILE A 267 -21.22 -5.85 -11.06
C ILE A 267 -21.06 -5.09 -9.74
N ASN A 268 -20.42 -5.68 -8.73
CA ASN A 268 -20.43 -5.13 -7.37
C ASN A 268 -19.24 -4.22 -7.05
N GLU A 269 -18.12 -4.34 -7.76
CA GLU A 269 -16.89 -3.59 -7.46
C GLU A 269 -16.47 -2.69 -8.62
N LEU A 270 -16.57 -3.17 -9.87
CA LEU A 270 -16.08 -2.44 -11.03
C LEU A 270 -17.05 -1.36 -11.50
N MET A 271 -18.32 -1.71 -11.71
CA MET A 271 -19.34 -0.75 -12.18
C MET A 271 -19.51 0.44 -11.24
N PRO A 272 -19.59 0.28 -9.89
CA PRO A 272 -19.70 1.44 -9.00
C PRO A 272 -18.51 2.40 -9.13
N VAL A 273 -17.30 1.87 -9.34
CA VAL A 273 -16.10 2.70 -9.58
C VAL A 273 -16.18 3.42 -10.92
N MET A 274 -16.66 2.75 -11.97
CA MET A 274 -16.89 3.40 -13.27
C MET A 274 -17.87 4.56 -13.15
N GLU A 275 -18.99 4.37 -12.46
CA GLU A 275 -19.98 5.43 -12.24
C GLU A 275 -19.42 6.57 -11.38
N ALA A 276 -18.68 6.25 -10.30
CA ALA A 276 -18.03 7.28 -9.49
C ALA A 276 -17.10 8.16 -10.33
N MET A 277 -16.29 7.56 -11.21
CA MET A 277 -15.35 8.32 -12.05
C MET A 277 -16.05 9.21 -13.10
N LYS A 278 -17.31 8.94 -13.45
CA LYS A 278 -18.07 9.82 -14.36
C LYS A 278 -18.39 11.19 -13.77
N HIS A 279 -18.22 11.38 -12.46
CA HIS A 279 -18.31 12.71 -11.84
C HIS A 279 -17.41 13.76 -12.53
N ILE A 280 -16.29 13.32 -13.13
CA ILE A 280 -15.40 14.18 -13.91
C ILE A 280 -16.12 14.80 -15.12
N ASN A 281 -17.07 14.08 -15.72
CA ASN A 281 -17.87 14.58 -16.83
C ASN A 281 -18.82 15.69 -16.35
N ASP A 282 -19.46 15.50 -15.19
CA ASP A 282 -20.36 16.49 -14.60
C ASP A 282 -19.60 17.78 -14.25
N TRP A 283 -18.39 17.63 -13.69
CA TRP A 283 -17.52 18.77 -13.38
C TRP A 283 -17.06 19.52 -14.64
N LEU A 284 -16.72 18.79 -15.72
CA LEU A 284 -16.22 19.40 -16.95
C LEU A 284 -17.35 19.94 -17.85
N GLY A 285 -18.55 19.38 -17.74
CA GLY A 285 -19.66 19.61 -18.68
C GLY A 285 -19.50 18.89 -20.03
N GLU A 286 -18.58 17.93 -20.13
CA GLU A 286 -18.25 17.18 -21.35
C GLU A 286 -18.02 15.70 -21.03
N GLU A 287 -18.48 14.79 -21.90
CA GLU A 287 -18.33 13.34 -21.71
C GLU A 287 -16.93 12.85 -22.07
N VAL A 288 -15.98 12.96 -21.12
CA VAL A 288 -14.58 12.56 -21.30
C VAL A 288 -14.24 11.17 -20.71
N ILE A 289 -14.95 10.77 -19.67
CA ILE A 289 -14.88 9.43 -19.05
C ILE A 289 -15.98 8.56 -19.64
N ARG A 290 -15.57 7.55 -20.42
CA ARG A 290 -16.47 6.57 -21.04
C ARG A 290 -15.92 5.16 -20.86
N PHE A 291 -16.81 4.21 -20.68
CA PHE A 291 -16.47 2.80 -20.49
C PHE A 291 -17.30 1.91 -21.41
N ASN A 292 -16.66 0.89 -21.98
CA ASN A 292 -17.37 -0.27 -22.51
C ASN A 292 -17.85 -1.16 -21.35
N PRO A 293 -18.91 -1.96 -21.55
CA PRO A 293 -19.24 -3.04 -20.63
C PRO A 293 -18.04 -3.97 -20.41
N TYR A 294 -17.97 -4.58 -19.24
CA TYR A 294 -16.99 -5.63 -19.00
C TYR A 294 -17.32 -6.84 -19.87
N ALA A 295 -16.36 -7.32 -20.67
CA ALA A 295 -16.59 -8.30 -21.74
C ALA A 295 -17.38 -9.57 -21.32
N LEU A 296 -17.20 -10.04 -20.07
CA LEU A 296 -17.91 -11.21 -19.55
C LEU A 296 -19.39 -10.96 -19.20
N LEU A 297 -19.87 -9.72 -19.31
CA LEU A 297 -21.28 -9.37 -19.10
C LEU A 297 -22.07 -9.40 -20.40
N ASP A 298 -21.41 -9.25 -21.54
CA ASP A 298 -22.02 -9.30 -22.87
C ASP A 298 -22.22 -10.74 -23.38
N THR A 299 -21.64 -11.73 -22.68
CA THR A 299 -21.75 -13.14 -23.05
C THR A 299 -22.89 -13.78 -22.24
N PRO A 300 -23.94 -14.36 -22.88
CA PRO A 300 -24.95 -15.12 -22.15
C PRO A 300 -24.26 -16.28 -21.40
N PRO A 301 -24.69 -16.60 -20.16
CA PRO A 301 -24.06 -17.69 -19.42
C PRO A 301 -24.17 -18.97 -20.26
N THR A 302 -23.01 -19.56 -20.60
CA THR A 302 -22.97 -20.92 -21.11
C THR A 302 -23.54 -21.82 -20.02
N SER A 303 -24.71 -22.39 -20.32
CA SER A 303 -25.44 -23.36 -19.50
C SER A 303 -24.64 -24.62 -19.25
#